data_AF-A0A8S0ZBX8-F1
#
_entry.id   AF-A0A8S0ZBX8-F1
#
_cell.length_a   1.000
_cell.length_b   1.000
_cell.length_c   1.000
_cell.angle_alpha   90.00
_cell.angle_beta   90.00
_cell.angle_gamma   90.00
#
_symmetry.space_group_name_H-M   'P 1'
#
loop_
_entity.id
_entity.type
_entity.pdbx_description
1 polymer ?
#
loop_
_entity_poly.entity_id
_entity_poly.type
_entity_poly.pdbx_seq_one_letter_code
_entity_poly.pdbx_strand_id
1 'polypeptide(L)'
;MLLKSCSEWDIDVDKVSAVVTDNAASMIKAVDLAFGKKHIPCFAHTLNLVALNAIQHCPELQNLITKVKTIVTWFKQSNTASNELRKATEKEFQQDGTALII
;
A
#
# COMPACT_ATOMS: atom_id res chain seq x y z
N MET A 1 -7.30 11.03 -19.80
CA MET A 1 -7.65 11.50 -18.45
C MET A 1 -6.75 12.66 -18.02
N LEU A 2 -5.42 12.48 -17.93
CA LEU A 2 -4.49 13.54 -17.48
C LEU A 2 -4.62 14.87 -18.24
N LEU A 3 -4.55 14.85 -19.58
CA LEU A 3 -4.70 16.06 -20.41
C LEU A 3 -6.09 16.70 -20.29
N LYS A 4 -7.13 15.88 -20.06
CA LYS A 4 -8.50 16.37 -19.84
C LYS A 4 -8.57 17.16 -18.54
N SER A 5 -8.00 16.64 -17.46
CA SER A 5 -7.91 17.35 -16.18
C SER A 5 -7.09 18.64 -16.28
N CYS A 6 -5.99 18.64 -17.04
CA CYS A 6 -5.24 19.87 -17.31
C CYS A 6 -6.11 20.91 -18.02
N SER A 7 -6.83 20.52 -19.08
CA SER A 7 -7.73 21.44 -19.80
C SER A 7 -8.89 21.93 -18.94
N GLU A 8 -9.48 21.08 -18.09
CA GLU A 8 -10.56 21.46 -17.19
C GLU A 8 -10.11 22.50 -16.15
N TRP A 9 -8.83 22.49 -15.78
CA TRP A 9 -8.24 23.35 -14.75
C TRP A 9 -7.42 24.48 -15.35
N ASP A 10 -7.48 24.69 -16.67
CA ASP A 10 -6.70 25.68 -17.42
C ASP A 10 -5.18 25.60 -17.15
N ILE A 11 -4.67 24.38 -17.00
CA ILE A 11 -3.26 24.08 -16.81
C ILE A 11 -2.59 23.90 -18.18
N ASP A 12 -1.69 24.81 -18.49
CA ASP A 12 -0.79 24.70 -19.63
C ASP A 12 0.18 23.52 -19.45
N VAL A 13 0.04 22.53 -20.32
CA VAL A 13 0.82 21.28 -20.33
C VAL A 13 2.31 21.54 -20.51
N ASP A 14 2.68 22.58 -21.26
CA ASP A 14 4.08 22.92 -21.52
C ASP A 14 4.76 23.49 -20.26
N LYS A 15 3.99 24.14 -19.38
CA LYS A 15 4.46 24.68 -18.09
C LYS A 15 4.56 23.62 -16.98
N VAL A 16 3.98 22.45 -17.18
CA VAL A 16 4.15 21.33 -16.22
C VAL A 16 5.62 20.95 -16.21
N SER A 17 6.29 21.08 -15.07
CA SER A 17 7.72 20.77 -14.94
C SER A 17 7.98 19.31 -14.59
N ALA A 18 7.08 18.70 -13.81
CA ALA A 18 7.19 17.32 -13.38
C ALA A 18 5.82 16.72 -13.05
N VAL A 19 5.71 15.41 -13.18
CA VAL A 19 4.54 14.63 -12.72
C VAL A 19 5.03 13.49 -11.84
N VAL A 20 4.52 13.44 -10.61
CA VAL A 20 4.89 12.43 -9.61
C VAL A 20 3.82 11.35 -9.51
N THR A 21 4.19 10.07 -9.69
CA THR A 21 3.27 8.94 -9.55
C THR A 21 3.95 7.76 -8.84
N ASP A 22 3.17 6.73 -8.46
CA ASP A 22 3.61 5.51 -7.74
C ASP A 22 4.49 4.55 -8.55
N ASN A 23 5.16 5.03 -9.61
CA ASN A 23 6.06 4.24 -10.47
C ASN A 23 5.38 3.05 -11.17
N ALA A 24 4.05 2.98 -11.22
CA ALA A 24 3.36 1.99 -12.04
C ALA A 24 3.73 2.17 -13.52
N ALA A 25 4.11 1.09 -14.21
CA ALA A 25 4.58 1.16 -15.60
C ALA A 25 3.55 1.81 -16.56
N SER A 26 2.26 1.58 -16.31
CA SER A 26 1.16 2.24 -17.02
C SER A 26 1.15 3.75 -16.82
N MET A 27 1.40 4.22 -15.59
CA MET A 27 1.45 5.64 -15.24
C MET A 27 2.68 6.31 -15.80
N ILE A 28 3.85 5.67 -15.75
CA ILE A 28 5.07 6.18 -16.38
C ILE A 28 4.83 6.43 -17.87
N LYS A 29 4.27 5.44 -18.57
CA LYS A 29 3.96 5.55 -20.00
C LYS A 29 2.92 6.62 -20.30
N ALA A 30 1.89 6.74 -19.47
CA ALA A 30 0.87 7.77 -19.64
C ALA A 30 1.45 9.18 -19.46
N VAL A 31 2.34 9.38 -18.49
CA VAL A 31 3.04 10.64 -18.28
C VAL A 31 3.97 10.95 -19.45
N ASP A 32 4.72 9.96 -19.92
CA ASP A 32 5.63 10.12 -21.07
C ASP A 32 4.89 10.56 -22.35
N LEU A 33 3.73 9.94 -22.61
CA LEU A 33 2.89 10.29 -23.75
C LEU A 33 2.22 11.67 -23.61
N ALA A 34 1.91 12.11 -22.40
CA ALA A 34 1.16 13.35 -22.16
C ALA A 34 2.06 14.58 -21.92
N PHE A 35 3.23 14.38 -21.30
CA PHE A 35 4.10 15.47 -20.82
C PHE A 35 5.56 15.28 -21.24
N GLY A 36 5.90 14.20 -21.95
CA GLY A 36 7.28 13.81 -22.26
C GLY A 36 8.00 13.23 -21.04
N LYS A 37 9.35 13.27 -21.06
CA LYS A 37 10.22 12.72 -20.01
C LYS A 37 10.25 13.57 -18.72
N LYS A 38 9.07 13.90 -18.18
CA LYS A 38 8.86 14.70 -16.97
C LYS A 38 8.36 13.87 -15.77
N HIS A 39 8.41 12.54 -15.86
CA HIS A 39 8.01 11.66 -14.76
C HIS A 39 9.07 11.65 -13.65
N ILE A 40 8.62 11.76 -12.40
CA ILE A 40 9.42 11.55 -11.21
C ILE A 40 8.75 10.46 -10.35
N PRO A 41 9.47 9.44 -9.88
CA PRO A 41 8.88 8.43 -9.01
C PRO A 41 8.49 9.02 -7.64
N CYS A 42 7.38 8.55 -7.09
CA CYS A 42 6.96 8.92 -5.74
C CYS A 42 7.95 8.36 -4.70
N PHE A 43 8.63 9.26 -3.97
CA PHE A 43 9.64 8.91 -2.97
C PHE A 43 9.12 7.94 -1.90
N ALA A 44 7.90 8.18 -1.38
CA ALA A 44 7.30 7.31 -0.37
C ALA A 44 7.06 5.88 -0.92
N HIS A 45 6.62 5.77 -2.18
CA HIS A 45 6.45 4.47 -2.81
C HIS A 45 7.81 3.78 -3.02
N THR A 46 8.83 4.51 -3.47
CA THR A 46 10.20 4.00 -3.61
C THR A 46 10.74 3.48 -2.27
N LEU A 47 10.55 4.22 -1.18
CA LEU A 47 10.98 3.79 0.15
C LEU A 47 10.27 2.51 0.60
N ASN A 48 8.95 2.41 0.35
CA ASN A 48 8.19 1.19 0.64
C ASN A 48 8.70 -0.01 -0.19
N LEU A 49 9.04 0.19 -1.47
CA LEU A 49 9.65 -0.85 -2.29
C LEU A 49 11.00 -1.31 -1.74
N VAL A 50 11.83 -0.40 -1.23
CA VAL A 50 13.10 -0.77 -0.57
C VAL A 50 12.85 -1.67 0.63
N ALA A 51 11.92 -1.29 1.51
CA ALA A 51 11.58 -2.11 2.68
C ALA A 51 11.02 -3.48 2.26
N LEU A 52 10.08 -3.51 1.33
CA LEU A 52 9.50 -4.77 0.82
C LEU A 52 10.56 -5.67 0.18
N ASN A 53 11.46 -5.10 -0.64
CA ASN A 53 12.57 -5.83 -1.24
C ASN A 53 13.49 -6.41 -0.15
N ALA A 54 13.85 -5.63 0.86
CA ALA A 54 14.69 -6.11 1.96
C ALA A 54 14.05 -7.31 2.68
N ILE A 55 12.75 -7.24 2.95
CA ILE A 55 12.00 -8.36 3.55
C ILE A 55 11.96 -9.56 2.59
N GLN A 56 11.75 -9.35 1.28
CA GLN A 56 11.73 -10.44 0.29
C GLN A 56 13.06 -11.20 0.19
N HIS A 57 14.17 -10.51 0.41
CA HIS A 57 15.51 -11.10 0.39
C HIS A 57 15.94 -11.71 1.75
N CYS A 58 15.03 -11.78 2.74
CA CYS A 58 15.24 -12.49 4.00
C CYS A 58 14.24 -13.66 4.12
N PRO A 59 14.62 -14.89 3.71
CA PRO A 59 13.73 -16.05 3.69
C PRO A 59 13.12 -16.39 5.06
N GLU A 60 13.88 -16.21 6.14
CA GLU A 60 13.43 -16.49 7.51
C GLU A 60 12.29 -15.54 7.91
N LEU A 61 12.43 -14.26 7.58
CA LEU A 61 11.41 -13.24 7.84
C LEU A 61 10.17 -13.47 6.96
N GLN A 62 10.35 -13.86 5.69
CA GLN A 62 9.23 -14.24 4.82
C GLN A 62 8.42 -15.41 5.37
N ASN A 63 9.11 -16.44 5.89
CA ASN A 63 8.46 -17.60 6.50
C ASN A 63 7.66 -17.20 7.74
N LEU A 64 8.23 -16.37 8.62
CA LEU A 64 7.53 -15.83 9.78
C LEU A 64 6.27 -15.04 9.37
N ILE A 65 6.41 -14.09 8.43
CA ILE A 65 5.30 -13.29 7.93
C ILE A 65 4.20 -14.18 7.34
N THR A 66 4.58 -15.23 6.59
CA THR A 66 3.63 -16.16 6.00
C THR A 66 2.82 -16.88 7.07
N LYS A 67 3.47 -17.42 8.11
CA LYS A 67 2.78 -18.06 9.24
C LYS A 67 1.81 -17.11 9.94
N VAL A 68 2.23 -15.88 10.20
CA VAL A 68 1.37 -14.85 10.81
C VAL A 68 0.18 -14.54 9.90
N LYS A 69 0.40 -14.36 8.59
CA LYS A 69 -0.68 -14.14 7.61
C LYS A 69 -1.66 -15.31 7.57
N THR A 70 -1.20 -16.56 7.65
CA THR A 70 -2.07 -17.74 7.70
C THR A 70 -3.00 -17.69 8.91
N ILE A 71 -2.47 -17.37 10.09
CA ILE A 71 -3.28 -17.23 11.31
C ILE A 71 -4.31 -16.12 11.15
N VAL A 72 -3.88 -14.92 10.74
CA VAL A 72 -4.79 -13.77 10.55
C VAL A 72 -5.87 -14.08 9.51
N THR A 73 -5.50 -14.73 8.41
CA THR A 73 -6.44 -15.10 7.33
C THR A 73 -7.50 -16.08 7.83
N TRP A 74 -7.11 -17.06 8.65
CA TRP A 74 -8.05 -18.02 9.24
C TRP A 74 -9.13 -17.32 10.08
N PHE A 75 -8.73 -16.38 10.94
CA PHE A 75 -9.70 -15.60 11.71
C PHE A 75 -10.59 -14.75 10.80
N LYS A 76 -10.01 -14.01 9.83
CA LYS A 76 -10.79 -13.15 8.91
C LYS A 76 -11.84 -13.90 8.09
N GLN A 77 -11.60 -15.17 7.76
CA GLN A 77 -12.50 -15.97 6.93
C GLN A 77 -13.55 -16.76 7.74
N SER A 78 -13.41 -16.84 9.07
CA SER A 78 -14.32 -17.60 9.94
C SER A 78 -15.00 -16.66 10.95
N ASN A 79 -16.29 -16.40 10.74
CA ASN A 79 -17.09 -15.60 11.66
C ASN A 79 -17.12 -16.21 13.07
N THR A 80 -17.15 -17.54 13.19
CA THR A 80 -17.09 -18.23 14.48
C THR A 80 -15.75 -17.99 15.15
N ALA A 81 -14.64 -18.22 14.46
CA ALA A 81 -13.31 -18.01 15.03
C ALA A 81 -13.06 -16.54 15.39
N SER A 82 -13.46 -15.60 14.53
CA SER A 82 -13.39 -14.17 14.81
C SER A 82 -14.19 -13.77 16.05
N ASN A 83 -15.40 -14.31 16.21
CA ASN A 83 -16.21 -14.05 17.39
C ASN A 83 -15.59 -14.65 18.65
N GLU A 84 -15.02 -15.85 18.59
CA GLU A 84 -14.32 -16.44 19.74
C GLU A 84 -13.05 -15.65 20.08
N LEU A 85 -12.29 -15.17 19.10
CA LEU A 85 -11.13 -14.31 19.36
C LEU A 85 -11.55 -13.01 20.04
N ARG A 86 -12.62 -12.37 19.54
CA ARG A 86 -13.17 -11.15 20.16
C ARG A 86 -13.57 -11.38 21.61
N LYS A 87 -14.27 -12.48 21.90
CA LYS A 87 -14.62 -12.83 23.29
C LYS A 87 -13.39 -13.07 24.17
N ALA A 88 -12.34 -13.69 23.62
CA ALA A 88 -11.10 -13.94 24.34
C ALA A 88 -10.34 -12.64 24.63
N THR A 89 -10.31 -11.70 23.67
CA THR A 89 -9.64 -10.39 23.81
C THR A 89 -10.44 -9.38 24.64
N GLU A 90 -11.78 -9.45 24.65
CA GLU A 90 -12.65 -8.66 25.54
C GLU A 90 -12.40 -8.95 27.03
N LYS A 91 -11.98 -10.17 27.38
CA LYS A 91 -11.58 -10.54 28.75
C LYS A 91 -10.25 -9.92 29.19
N GLU A 92 -9.32 -9.69 28.26
CA GLU A 92 -8.03 -9.04 28.53
C GLU A 92 -8.11 -7.50 28.48
N PHE A 93 -9.15 -6.94 27.86
CA PHE A 93 -9.37 -5.49 27.78
C PHE A 93 -9.57 -4.84 29.16
N GLN A 94 -9.92 -5.62 30.19
CA GLN A 94 -9.99 -5.14 31.58
C GLN A 94 -8.61 -4.99 32.26
N GLN A 95 -7.52 -5.44 31.63
CA GLN A 95 -6.15 -5.34 32.20
C GLN A 95 -5.18 -4.47 31.39
N ASP A 96 -5.21 -4.42 30.05
CA ASP A 96 -4.09 -3.81 29.28
C ASP A 96 -4.45 -2.95 28.04
N GLY A 97 -5.72 -2.57 27.83
CA GLY A 97 -6.09 -1.42 26.98
C GLY A 97 -5.71 -1.44 25.49
N THR A 98 -5.30 -2.57 24.90
CA THR A 98 -4.92 -2.64 23.47
C THR A 98 -5.89 -3.54 22.70
N ALA A 99 -6.73 -2.97 21.83
CA ALA A 99 -7.62 -3.75 20.96
C ALA A 99 -6.86 -4.21 19.69
N LEU A 100 -6.72 -5.52 19.51
CA LEU A 100 -6.27 -6.08 18.25
C LEU A 100 -7.48 -6.20 17.31
N ILE A 101 -7.74 -5.17 16.53
CA ILE A 101 -8.73 -5.22 15.45
C ILE A 101 -8.06 -5.97 14.29
N ILE A 102 -8.33 -7.28 14.16
CA ILE A 102 -7.93 -8.06 12.98
C ILE A 102 -8.82 -7.74 11.78
#